data_AF-A0A410UIE8-F1
#
_entry.id   AF-A0A410UIE8-F1
#
_cell.length_a   1.000
_cell.length_b   1.000
_cell.length_c   1.000
_cell.angle_alpha   90.00
_cell.angle_beta   90.00
_cell.angle_gamma   90.00
#
_symmetry.space_group_name_H-M   'P 1'
#
loop_
_entity.id
_entity.type
_entity.pdbx_description
1 polymer ?
#
loop_
_entity_poly.entity_id
_entity_poly.type
_entity_poly.pdbx_seq_one_letter_code
_entity_poly.pdbx_strand_id
1 'polypeptide(L)'
;MRKILHFHIPKTGGLAIQHYFVERLGKEHVSDTILGRRLKDALVQFSHLDVVSGHFLLQHGDSLPQDRCCMTVLRNPIDRFLSEYFYHKSDGAERLLDSRRHVLSLDTYLEQLSLNEQEAMAIQIGMLYSLGTSSRTILSLEEKFTAAIKAIDSFELIGVQEELEDFACMLDARFGWEHVPLKLKNVTSQRIKTESLSPQHTQKLRAFFAHELELYEYAKSRFQASRREFIKRSIAGGLDKNTEIVASSPMPCEESICDQHTTEFGDKRCSIEEVCITGENSGASMVMIGEYFDISLKIKAANAIDTLNVSIAIKDERGLLIFSTNSMLLGHIYSLSRGEYVVHFKIFNRMPRGSYYIDTTLMAGENQYIGCFHSCENIASFTVYDSAVMHFEGHIFMDADVSLASTGDSIYEHKPYVAAAHQVRSFGRNNKKLHQFKSSVLPAARIENFFPGMDMCIPMRLENTGDETWAAYGRQPVALTYRWLAKDGEIVVADGLRTRLPADVLPGMAVIVPMQINVPAEPQSLQLMVSLVQEAVAWFVDRNPDAAYIMPVELV
;
A
#
# COMPACT_ATOMS: atom_id res chain seq x y z
N MET A 1 -31.47 3.18 -1.52
CA MET A 1 -31.05 1.76 -1.51
C MET A 1 -29.89 1.64 -0.53
N ARG A 2 -29.80 0.57 0.28
CA ARG A 2 -28.64 0.38 1.16
C ARG A 2 -27.41 0.16 0.28
N LYS A 3 -26.29 0.83 0.57
CA LYS A 3 -25.08 0.73 -0.24
C LYS A 3 -24.40 -0.64 -0.02
N ILE A 4 -23.49 -1.01 -0.90
CA ILE A 4 -22.78 -2.29 -0.90
C ILE A 4 -21.28 -2.05 -0.65
N LEU A 5 -20.71 -2.90 0.20
CA LEU A 5 -19.27 -3.12 0.28
C LEU A 5 -18.98 -4.55 -0.19
N HIS A 6 -18.35 -4.68 -1.35
CA HIS A 6 -17.83 -5.95 -1.84
C HIS A 6 -16.33 -6.06 -1.50
N PHE A 7 -16.05 -6.76 -0.41
CA PHE A 7 -14.70 -7.06 0.03
C PHE A 7 -14.13 -8.16 -0.86
N HIS A 8 -13.35 -7.77 -1.87
CA HIS A 8 -12.83 -8.67 -2.89
C HIS A 8 -11.54 -9.31 -2.39
N ILE A 9 -11.49 -10.64 -2.36
CA ILE A 9 -10.26 -11.40 -2.10
C ILE A 9 -9.65 -11.83 -3.47
N PRO A 10 -8.33 -11.71 -3.68
CA PRO A 10 -7.70 -12.07 -4.95
C PRO A 10 -8.04 -13.49 -5.40
N LYS A 11 -8.32 -13.62 -6.71
CA LYS A 11 -8.59 -14.89 -7.40
C LYS A 11 -9.81 -15.67 -6.89
N THR A 12 -10.77 -15.01 -6.22
CA THR A 12 -12.06 -15.61 -5.80
C THR A 12 -13.25 -15.28 -6.71
N GLY A 13 -13.00 -14.60 -7.84
CA GLY A 13 -14.04 -14.25 -8.82
C GLY A 13 -14.59 -12.84 -8.68
N GLY A 14 -13.97 -11.97 -7.89
CA GLY A 14 -14.53 -10.65 -7.61
C GLY A 14 -14.61 -9.70 -8.81
N LEU A 15 -13.83 -9.89 -9.87
CA LEU A 15 -14.03 -9.15 -11.13
C LEU A 15 -15.36 -9.51 -11.83
N ALA A 16 -15.77 -10.79 -11.75
CA ALA A 16 -17.06 -11.21 -12.29
C ALA A 16 -18.22 -10.60 -11.48
N ILE A 17 -18.08 -10.57 -10.14
CA ILE A 17 -19.05 -9.93 -9.24
C ILE A 17 -19.09 -8.41 -9.46
N GLN A 18 -17.94 -7.76 -9.65
CA GLN A 18 -17.91 -6.33 -9.95
C GLN A 18 -18.59 -6.00 -11.27
N HIS A 19 -18.31 -6.80 -12.31
CA HIS A 19 -18.99 -6.66 -13.59
C HIS A 19 -20.50 -6.89 -13.46
N TYR A 20 -20.90 -7.84 -12.61
CA TYR A 20 -22.29 -8.05 -12.26
C TYR A 20 -22.91 -6.76 -11.70
N PHE A 21 -22.29 -6.11 -10.71
CA PHE A 21 -22.77 -4.83 -10.20
C PHE A 21 -22.87 -3.75 -11.28
N VAL A 22 -21.89 -3.67 -12.19
CA VAL A 22 -21.91 -2.70 -13.29
C VAL A 22 -23.08 -2.97 -14.24
N GLU A 23 -23.37 -4.23 -14.57
CA GLU A 23 -24.55 -4.60 -15.38
C GLU A 23 -25.87 -4.26 -14.65
N ARG A 24 -25.90 -4.32 -13.31
CA ARG A 24 -27.10 -4.03 -12.51
C ARG A 24 -27.36 -2.55 -12.28
N LEU A 25 -26.31 -1.79 -11.98
CA LEU A 25 -26.43 -0.44 -11.43
C LEU A 25 -25.85 0.65 -12.34
N GLY A 26 -25.11 0.29 -13.38
CA GLY A 26 -24.33 1.24 -14.17
C GLY A 26 -22.92 1.44 -13.61
N LYS A 27 -21.98 1.80 -14.48
CA LYS A 27 -20.56 1.93 -14.12
C LYS A 27 -20.31 3.09 -13.15
N GLU A 28 -21.09 4.15 -13.27
CA GLU A 28 -21.05 5.37 -12.47
C GLU A 28 -21.46 5.15 -11.00
N HIS A 29 -22.12 4.02 -10.70
CA HIS A 29 -22.54 3.65 -9.35
C HIS A 29 -21.58 2.67 -8.66
N VAL A 30 -20.55 2.19 -9.37
CA VAL A 30 -19.64 1.13 -8.92
C VAL A 30 -18.21 1.61 -8.98
N SER A 31 -17.46 1.48 -7.89
CA SER A 31 -16.03 1.84 -7.90
C SER A 31 -15.26 0.97 -8.89
N ASP A 32 -14.22 1.52 -9.53
CA ASP A 32 -13.18 0.67 -10.12
C ASP A 32 -12.58 -0.24 -9.04
N THR A 33 -11.91 -1.34 -9.43
CA THR A 33 -11.36 -2.29 -8.46
C THR A 33 -10.31 -1.58 -7.61
N ILE A 34 -10.61 -1.36 -6.34
CA ILE A 34 -9.68 -0.68 -5.43
C ILE A 34 -8.55 -1.64 -5.10
N LEU A 35 -7.29 -1.17 -5.23
CA LEU A 35 -6.11 -1.98 -4.98
C LEU A 35 -5.27 -1.36 -3.86
N GLY A 36 -5.17 -2.04 -2.72
CA GLY A 36 -4.20 -1.69 -1.67
C GLY A 36 -4.46 -0.36 -0.96
N ARG A 37 -5.73 0.04 -0.84
CA ARG A 37 -6.17 1.22 -0.06
C ARG A 37 -6.76 0.75 1.27
N ARG A 38 -6.64 1.52 2.36
CA ARG A 38 -7.30 1.18 3.61
C ARG A 38 -8.82 1.16 3.45
N LEU A 39 -9.51 0.24 4.13
CA LEU A 39 -10.96 0.11 4.03
C LEU A 39 -11.67 1.43 4.41
N LYS A 40 -11.29 2.06 5.52
CA LYS A 40 -11.85 3.34 5.97
C LYS A 40 -11.70 4.46 4.92
N ASP A 41 -10.50 4.61 4.36
CA ASP A 41 -10.23 5.64 3.34
C ASP A 41 -11.07 5.40 2.08
N ALA A 42 -11.22 4.14 1.66
CA ALA A 42 -12.03 3.77 0.51
C ALA A 42 -13.51 4.12 0.74
N LEU A 43 -14.04 3.83 1.93
CA LEU A 43 -15.43 4.13 2.28
C LEU A 43 -15.72 5.62 2.30
N VAL A 44 -14.76 6.44 2.72
CA VAL A 44 -14.86 7.92 2.67
C VAL A 44 -14.77 8.43 1.24
N GLN A 45 -13.74 8.03 0.50
CA GLN A 45 -13.48 8.51 -0.85
C GLN A 45 -14.62 8.15 -1.82
N PHE A 46 -15.10 6.93 -1.73
CA PHE A 46 -16.16 6.39 -2.59
C PHE A 46 -17.51 6.38 -1.87
N SER A 47 -17.68 7.28 -0.89
CA SER A 47 -18.93 7.43 -0.13
C SER A 47 -20.12 7.74 -1.03
N HIS A 48 -19.90 8.45 -2.14
CA HIS A 48 -20.92 8.80 -3.14
C HIS A 48 -21.37 7.61 -4.01
N LEU A 49 -20.62 6.51 -4.05
CA LEU A 49 -20.95 5.34 -4.87
C LEU A 49 -21.83 4.34 -4.12
N ASP A 50 -22.73 3.69 -4.85
CA ASP A 50 -23.60 2.64 -4.31
C ASP A 50 -22.83 1.36 -4.03
N VAL A 51 -21.79 1.06 -4.82
CA VAL A 51 -20.93 -0.11 -4.62
C VAL A 51 -19.47 0.30 -4.49
N VAL A 52 -18.86 -0.10 -3.38
CA VAL A 52 -17.42 0.00 -3.17
C VAL A 52 -16.84 -1.41 -3.22
N SER A 53 -15.92 -1.66 -4.16
CA SER A 53 -15.36 -2.99 -4.41
C SER A 53 -13.84 -2.98 -4.58
N GLY A 54 -13.15 -3.88 -3.87
CA GLY A 54 -11.71 -4.05 -4.06
C GLY A 54 -11.00 -4.83 -2.96
N HIS A 55 -9.67 -4.84 -3.08
CA HIS A 55 -8.73 -5.39 -2.12
C HIS A 55 -8.34 -4.29 -1.14
N PHE A 56 -8.82 -4.39 0.09
CA PHE A 56 -8.59 -3.39 1.12
C PHE A 56 -7.42 -3.79 2.02
N LEU A 57 -6.61 -2.80 2.40
CA LEU A 57 -5.73 -2.91 3.55
C LEU A 57 -6.55 -2.72 4.81
N LEU A 58 -6.32 -3.57 5.80
CA LEU A 58 -7.00 -3.52 7.09
C LEU A 58 -5.97 -3.31 8.20
N GLN A 59 -6.39 -2.63 9.25
CA GLN A 59 -5.69 -2.59 10.52
C GLN A 59 -6.47 -3.37 11.59
N HIS A 60 -5.76 -3.82 12.62
CA HIS A 60 -6.39 -4.45 13.79
C HIS A 60 -7.41 -3.49 14.41
N GLY A 61 -8.63 -3.98 14.64
CA GLY A 61 -9.74 -3.16 15.11
C GLY A 61 -10.50 -2.40 14.02
N ASP A 62 -10.18 -2.59 12.74
CA ASP A 62 -11.11 -2.22 11.68
C ASP A 62 -12.36 -3.10 11.74
N SER A 63 -13.51 -2.50 11.48
CA SER A 63 -14.79 -3.18 11.44
C SER A 63 -15.48 -2.94 10.10
N LEU A 64 -16.38 -3.86 9.74
CA LEU A 64 -17.23 -3.67 8.58
C LEU A 64 -18.22 -2.52 8.83
N PRO A 65 -18.46 -1.65 7.84
CA PRO A 65 -19.39 -0.53 7.97
C PRO A 65 -20.83 -1.01 8.15
N GLN A 66 -21.57 -0.37 9.06
CA GLN A 66 -22.96 -0.73 9.33
C GLN A 66 -23.94 -0.13 8.30
N ASP A 67 -23.58 0.99 7.66
CA ASP A 67 -24.40 1.67 6.64
C ASP A 67 -24.44 0.93 5.28
N ARG A 68 -23.67 -0.16 5.13
CA ARG A 68 -23.56 -0.93 3.90
C ARG A 68 -23.82 -2.41 4.11
N CYS A 69 -24.41 -3.05 3.11
CA CYS A 69 -24.45 -4.51 3.05
C CYS A 69 -23.06 -5.02 2.68
N CYS A 70 -22.37 -5.61 3.65
CA CYS A 70 -21.01 -6.10 3.48
C CYS A 70 -21.01 -7.55 3.00
N MET A 71 -20.24 -7.82 1.95
CA MET A 71 -20.15 -9.15 1.35
C MET A 71 -18.73 -9.51 0.89
N THR A 72 -18.42 -10.80 0.89
CA THR A 72 -17.18 -11.36 0.33
C THR A 72 -17.43 -12.75 -0.27
N VAL A 73 -16.51 -13.19 -1.13
CA VAL A 73 -16.50 -14.52 -1.72
C VAL A 73 -15.14 -15.17 -1.50
N LEU A 74 -15.16 -16.39 -0.97
CA LEU A 74 -13.98 -17.22 -0.76
C LEU A 74 -13.86 -18.27 -1.88
N ARG A 75 -12.71 -18.92 -1.96
CA ARG A 75 -12.44 -20.00 -2.92
C ARG A 75 -11.66 -21.12 -2.25
N ASN A 76 -11.81 -22.36 -2.74
CA ASN A 76 -10.95 -23.43 -2.30
C ASN A 76 -9.47 -22.99 -2.42
N PRO A 77 -8.67 -23.00 -1.34
CA PRO A 77 -7.34 -22.38 -1.32
C PRO A 77 -6.34 -23.07 -2.26
N ILE A 78 -6.48 -24.38 -2.50
CA ILE A 78 -5.66 -25.09 -3.47
C ILE A 78 -6.00 -24.62 -4.89
N ASP A 79 -7.29 -24.55 -5.24
CA ASP A 79 -7.71 -24.04 -6.55
C ASP A 79 -7.39 -22.55 -6.73
N ARG A 80 -7.46 -21.75 -5.66
CA ARG A 80 -7.04 -20.34 -5.63
C ARG A 80 -5.54 -20.23 -5.91
N PHE A 81 -4.73 -21.02 -5.20
CA PHE A 81 -3.28 -21.08 -5.39
C PHE A 81 -2.90 -21.48 -6.82
N LEU A 82 -3.50 -22.54 -7.38
CA LEU A 82 -3.24 -22.95 -8.76
C LEU A 82 -3.67 -21.86 -9.74
N SER A 83 -4.84 -21.25 -9.53
CA SER A 83 -5.33 -20.14 -10.34
C SER A 83 -4.41 -18.93 -10.33
N GLU A 84 -3.82 -18.61 -9.17
CA GLU A 84 -2.82 -17.56 -9.00
C GLU A 84 -1.49 -17.93 -9.66
N TYR A 85 -0.96 -19.13 -9.39
CA TYR A 85 0.28 -19.65 -9.95
C TYR A 85 0.27 -19.60 -11.49
N PHE A 86 -0.76 -20.17 -12.12
CA PHE A 86 -0.86 -20.17 -13.58
C PHE A 86 -1.14 -18.78 -14.14
N TYR A 87 -1.92 -17.93 -13.44
CA TYR A 87 -2.14 -16.56 -13.90
C TYR A 87 -0.84 -15.76 -13.99
N HIS A 88 0.04 -15.87 -12.99
CA HIS A 88 1.36 -15.22 -13.07
C HIS A 88 2.25 -15.87 -14.14
N LYS A 89 2.11 -17.17 -14.39
CA LYS A 89 2.90 -17.88 -15.39
C LYS A 89 2.49 -17.56 -16.84
N SER A 90 1.20 -17.32 -17.11
CA SER A 90 0.66 -17.19 -18.48
C SER A 90 0.05 -15.81 -18.80
N ASP A 91 -0.56 -15.12 -17.84
CA ASP A 91 -1.54 -14.06 -18.12
C ASP A 91 -1.32 -12.72 -17.37
N GLY A 92 -0.39 -12.62 -16.40
CA GLY A 92 -0.33 -11.47 -15.49
C GLY A 92 1.05 -11.06 -14.96
N ALA A 93 1.40 -9.78 -15.14
CA ALA A 93 2.55 -9.09 -14.55
C ALA A 93 2.18 -8.23 -13.32
N GLU A 94 1.43 -8.80 -12.36
CA GLU A 94 1.16 -8.15 -11.07
C GLU A 94 2.01 -8.75 -9.94
N ARG A 95 2.28 -7.87 -8.95
CA ARG A 95 2.97 -8.06 -7.67
C ARG A 95 3.12 -9.52 -7.24
N LEU A 96 4.35 -10.03 -7.30
CA LEU A 96 4.67 -11.36 -6.82
C LEU A 96 4.80 -11.34 -5.31
N LEU A 97 4.00 -12.16 -4.63
CA LEU A 97 4.32 -12.61 -3.27
C LEU A 97 5.58 -13.47 -3.27
N ASP A 98 5.86 -14.15 -4.39
CA ASP A 98 6.98 -15.08 -4.55
C ASP A 98 7.44 -15.11 -6.01
N SER A 99 8.63 -14.59 -6.27
CA SER A 99 9.21 -14.47 -7.62
C SER A 99 9.50 -15.82 -8.27
N ARG A 100 9.66 -16.90 -7.49
CA ARG A 100 9.93 -18.25 -7.99
C ARG A 100 8.80 -18.78 -8.88
N ARG A 101 7.58 -18.27 -8.73
CA ARG A 101 6.40 -18.72 -9.49
C ARG A 101 6.48 -18.45 -10.99
N HIS A 102 7.28 -17.48 -11.42
CA HIS A 102 7.53 -17.22 -12.85
C HIS A 102 8.59 -18.15 -13.45
N VAL A 103 9.57 -18.56 -12.66
CA VAL A 103 10.78 -19.23 -13.15
C VAL A 103 10.64 -20.75 -13.04
N LEU A 104 10.08 -21.25 -11.94
CA LEU A 104 10.03 -22.67 -11.68
C LEU A 104 8.86 -23.37 -12.40
N SER A 105 9.05 -24.65 -12.72
CA SER A 105 7.93 -25.54 -13.02
C SER A 105 7.01 -25.69 -11.80
N LEU A 106 5.76 -26.15 -11.99
CA LEU A 106 4.86 -26.35 -10.85
C LEU A 106 5.45 -27.39 -9.90
N ASP A 107 5.98 -28.49 -10.44
CA ASP A 107 6.55 -29.58 -9.64
C ASP A 107 7.78 -29.08 -8.84
N THR A 108 8.72 -28.39 -9.49
CA THR A 108 9.90 -27.83 -8.81
C THR A 108 9.51 -26.77 -7.77
N TYR A 109 8.51 -25.94 -8.06
CA TYR A 109 8.00 -24.96 -7.10
C TYR A 109 7.40 -25.66 -5.88
N LEU A 110 6.58 -26.68 -6.10
CA LEU A 110 5.97 -27.46 -5.03
C LEU A 110 7.02 -28.20 -4.21
N GLU A 111 8.09 -28.71 -4.79
CA GLU A 111 9.20 -29.33 -4.07
C GLU A 111 9.91 -28.34 -3.14
N GLN A 112 10.15 -27.12 -3.61
CA GLN A 112 10.81 -26.04 -2.86
C GLN A 112 9.90 -25.35 -1.82
N LEU A 113 8.59 -25.55 -1.90
CA LEU A 113 7.63 -24.99 -0.95
C LEU A 113 7.89 -25.55 0.46
N SER A 114 8.16 -24.64 1.40
CA SER A 114 8.52 -24.97 2.79
C SER A 114 7.44 -24.56 3.78
N LEU A 115 7.23 -25.30 4.87
CA LEU A 115 6.17 -25.00 5.85
C LEU A 115 6.24 -23.58 6.45
N ASN A 116 7.42 -22.99 6.52
CA ASN A 116 7.60 -21.62 7.03
C ASN A 116 6.97 -20.54 6.13
N GLU A 117 6.65 -20.87 4.87
CA GLU A 117 6.02 -19.96 3.89
C GLU A 117 4.48 -19.98 3.95
N GLN A 118 3.90 -20.86 4.78
CA GLN A 118 2.45 -21.06 4.88
C GLN A 118 1.69 -19.77 5.24
N GLU A 119 2.18 -19.01 6.22
CA GLU A 119 1.50 -17.76 6.63
C GLU A 119 1.48 -16.71 5.51
N ALA A 120 2.58 -16.56 4.78
CA ALA A 120 2.68 -15.60 3.67
C ALA A 120 1.72 -15.93 2.52
N MET A 121 1.36 -17.22 2.38
CA MET A 121 0.50 -17.73 1.31
C MET A 121 -0.96 -17.94 1.73
N ALA A 122 -1.27 -17.80 3.02
CA ALA A 122 -2.62 -17.88 3.59
C ALA A 122 -3.43 -16.60 3.33
N ILE A 123 -3.64 -16.24 2.06
CA ILE A 123 -4.16 -14.93 1.63
C ILE A 123 -5.57 -14.65 2.16
N GLN A 124 -6.48 -15.64 2.20
CA GLN A 124 -7.86 -15.43 2.65
C GLN A 124 -7.89 -15.17 4.16
N ILE A 125 -7.12 -15.94 4.95
CA ILE A 125 -6.92 -15.66 6.38
C ILE A 125 -6.31 -14.25 6.54
N GLY A 126 -5.21 -13.98 5.84
CA GLY A 126 -4.46 -12.73 5.90
C GLY A 126 -5.27 -11.47 5.58
N MET A 127 -6.26 -11.58 4.70
CA MET A 127 -7.14 -10.46 4.35
C MET A 127 -8.38 -10.33 5.23
N LEU A 128 -8.71 -11.34 6.05
CA LEU A 128 -9.93 -11.34 6.85
C LEU A 128 -9.66 -11.13 8.34
N TYR A 129 -8.55 -11.65 8.87
CA TYR A 129 -8.35 -11.77 10.31
C TYR A 129 -8.44 -10.44 11.06
N SER A 130 -7.98 -9.34 10.46
CA SER A 130 -8.01 -8.01 11.09
C SER A 130 -9.43 -7.49 11.36
N LEU A 131 -10.47 -7.99 10.67
CA LEU A 131 -11.87 -7.63 10.93
C LEU A 131 -12.46 -8.35 12.14
N GLY A 132 -11.87 -9.47 12.57
CA GLY A 132 -12.39 -10.29 13.66
C GLY A 132 -11.60 -10.18 14.95
N THR A 133 -10.66 -9.24 15.03
CA THR A 133 -9.84 -9.02 16.21
C THR A 133 -9.47 -7.55 16.39
N SER A 134 -9.54 -7.11 17.64
CA SER A 134 -8.99 -5.83 18.09
C SER A 134 -7.58 -5.99 18.69
N SER A 135 -7.06 -7.23 18.74
CA SER A 135 -5.73 -7.50 19.28
C SER A 135 -4.67 -6.82 18.43
N ARG A 136 -3.77 -6.07 19.07
CA ARG A 136 -2.71 -5.30 18.41
C ARG A 136 -1.33 -5.98 18.50
N THR A 137 -1.29 -7.25 18.92
CA THR A 137 -0.07 -8.07 19.03
C THR A 137 0.18 -8.87 17.76
N ILE A 138 1.40 -9.42 17.62
CA ILE A 138 1.68 -10.44 16.61
C ILE A 138 0.85 -11.67 16.95
N LEU A 139 -0.03 -12.05 16.03
CA LEU A 139 -0.88 -13.23 16.17
C LEU A 139 -0.22 -14.42 15.48
N SER A 140 -0.27 -15.56 16.13
CA SER A 140 -0.03 -16.87 15.53
C SER A 140 -1.03 -17.15 14.40
N LEU A 141 -0.69 -18.07 13.50
CA LEU A 141 -1.63 -18.52 12.45
C LEU A 141 -2.98 -19.01 13.02
N GLU A 142 -2.97 -19.68 14.18
CA GLU A 142 -4.18 -20.17 14.85
C GLU A 142 -5.08 -19.03 15.37
N GLU A 143 -4.46 -17.99 15.92
CA GLU A 143 -5.18 -16.78 16.36
C GLU A 143 -5.72 -15.99 15.16
N LYS A 144 -4.94 -15.86 14.08
CA LYS A 144 -5.40 -15.27 12.82
C LYS A 144 -6.56 -16.05 12.22
N PHE A 145 -6.50 -17.38 12.24
CA PHE A 145 -7.58 -18.25 11.81
C PHE A 145 -8.86 -18.01 12.61
N THR A 146 -8.75 -17.99 13.94
CA THR A 146 -9.89 -17.74 14.83
C THR A 146 -10.52 -16.37 14.57
N ALA A 147 -9.70 -15.34 14.34
CA ALA A 147 -10.17 -14.02 13.99
C ALA A 147 -10.80 -13.98 12.59
N ALA A 148 -10.27 -14.72 11.61
CA ALA A 148 -10.86 -14.80 10.27
C ALA A 148 -12.25 -15.48 10.29
N ILE A 149 -12.48 -16.46 11.17
CA ILE A 149 -13.82 -17.05 11.39
C ILE A 149 -14.80 -15.98 11.90
N LYS A 150 -14.40 -15.20 12.91
CA LYS A 150 -15.22 -14.07 13.41
C LYS A 150 -15.50 -13.03 12.33
N ALA A 151 -14.51 -12.75 11.47
CA ALA A 151 -14.67 -11.85 10.34
C ALA A 151 -15.72 -12.38 9.35
N ILE A 152 -15.64 -13.65 8.94
CA ILE A 152 -16.65 -14.33 8.12
C ILE A 152 -18.04 -14.14 8.73
N ASP A 153 -18.14 -14.23 10.06
CA ASP A 153 -19.41 -14.12 10.75
C ASP A 153 -20.05 -12.74 10.72
N SER A 154 -19.25 -11.69 10.56
CA SER A 154 -19.71 -10.31 10.46
C SER A 154 -20.23 -9.90 9.08
N PHE A 155 -19.92 -10.66 8.02
CA PHE A 155 -20.44 -10.38 6.68
C PHE A 155 -21.91 -10.79 6.55
N GLU A 156 -22.72 -9.93 5.94
CA GLU A 156 -24.14 -10.22 5.68
C GLU A 156 -24.34 -11.24 4.56
N LEU A 157 -23.44 -11.26 3.58
CA LEU A 157 -23.43 -12.27 2.51
C LEU A 157 -22.03 -12.84 2.34
N ILE A 158 -21.92 -14.15 2.44
CA ILE A 158 -20.71 -14.90 2.11
C ILE A 158 -21.04 -15.80 0.95
N GLY A 159 -20.18 -15.82 -0.08
CA GLY A 159 -20.26 -16.78 -1.17
C GLY A 159 -19.01 -17.65 -1.27
N VAL A 160 -19.09 -18.66 -2.12
CA VAL A 160 -17.93 -19.45 -2.57
C VAL A 160 -17.84 -19.42 -4.09
N GLN A 161 -16.62 -19.38 -4.62
CA GLN A 161 -16.37 -19.17 -6.04
C GLN A 161 -17.03 -20.24 -6.92
N GLU A 162 -17.12 -21.48 -6.42
CA GLU A 162 -17.68 -22.63 -7.13
C GLU A 162 -19.21 -22.53 -7.31
N GLU A 163 -19.87 -21.69 -6.51
CA GLU A 163 -21.33 -21.52 -6.45
C GLU A 163 -21.70 -20.02 -6.65
N LEU A 164 -20.95 -19.30 -7.51
CA LEU A 164 -21.14 -17.85 -7.76
C LEU A 164 -22.52 -17.47 -8.30
N GLU A 165 -23.14 -18.33 -9.09
CA GLU A 165 -24.48 -18.09 -9.64
C GLU A 165 -25.53 -18.05 -8.52
N ASP A 166 -25.43 -18.96 -7.56
CA ASP A 166 -26.31 -18.98 -6.40
C ASP A 166 -26.06 -17.77 -5.49
N PHE A 167 -24.79 -17.34 -5.36
CA PHE A 167 -24.47 -16.08 -4.69
C PHE A 167 -25.12 -14.88 -5.39
N ALA A 168 -25.12 -14.83 -6.72
CA ALA A 168 -25.78 -13.78 -7.49
C ALA A 168 -27.31 -13.80 -7.29
N CYS A 169 -27.94 -14.98 -7.33
CA CYS A 169 -29.37 -15.12 -7.03
C CYS A 169 -29.74 -14.59 -5.63
N MET A 170 -28.93 -14.93 -4.62
CA MET A 170 -29.15 -14.47 -3.24
C MET A 170 -28.94 -12.96 -3.09
N LEU A 171 -27.94 -12.42 -3.79
CA LEU A 171 -27.69 -10.98 -3.88
C LEU A 171 -28.89 -10.27 -4.52
N ASP A 172 -29.36 -10.75 -5.66
CA ASP A 172 -30.48 -10.14 -6.38
C ASP A 172 -31.74 -10.10 -5.52
N ALA A 173 -32.07 -11.22 -4.88
CA ALA A 173 -33.23 -11.28 -4.01
C ALA A 173 -33.12 -10.35 -2.80
N ARG A 174 -31.92 -10.15 -2.27
CA ARG A 174 -31.68 -9.21 -1.15
C ARG A 174 -31.91 -7.75 -1.55
N PHE A 175 -31.61 -7.39 -2.80
CA PHE A 175 -31.79 -6.03 -3.31
C PHE A 175 -33.06 -5.84 -4.15
N GLY A 176 -33.91 -6.87 -4.27
CA GLY A 176 -35.13 -6.84 -5.07
C GLY A 176 -34.86 -6.69 -6.57
N TRP A 177 -33.71 -7.18 -7.03
CA TRP A 177 -33.27 -7.14 -8.41
C TRP A 177 -33.83 -8.33 -9.19
N GLU A 178 -34.22 -8.10 -10.45
CA GLU A 178 -34.52 -9.20 -11.39
C GLU A 178 -33.24 -9.97 -11.73
N HIS A 179 -33.22 -11.29 -11.57
CA HIS A 179 -31.99 -12.06 -11.76
C HIS A 179 -31.46 -12.05 -13.20
N VAL A 180 -30.15 -11.90 -13.36
CA VAL A 180 -29.43 -12.06 -14.62
C VAL A 180 -28.28 -13.06 -14.41
N PRO A 181 -27.98 -13.95 -15.37
CA PRO A 181 -26.90 -14.90 -15.19
C PRO A 181 -25.53 -14.24 -15.04
N LEU A 182 -24.73 -14.70 -14.07
CA LEU A 182 -23.41 -14.14 -13.81
C LEU A 182 -22.39 -14.63 -14.84
N LYS A 183 -21.76 -13.70 -15.57
CA LYS A 183 -20.72 -14.01 -16.56
C LYS A 183 -19.35 -14.11 -15.90
N LEU A 184 -18.71 -15.27 -15.99
CA LEU A 184 -17.33 -15.44 -15.53
C LEU A 184 -16.37 -14.54 -16.33
N LYS A 185 -15.43 -13.92 -15.63
CA LYS A 185 -14.39 -13.03 -16.17
C LYS A 185 -13.02 -13.45 -15.65
N ASN A 186 -11.97 -13.26 -16.46
CA ASN A 186 -10.57 -13.59 -16.15
C ASN A 186 -10.37 -15.04 -15.66
N VAL A 187 -10.91 -15.99 -16.43
CA VAL A 187 -10.60 -17.41 -16.26
C VAL A 187 -9.17 -17.64 -16.71
N THR A 188 -8.28 -17.98 -15.77
CA THR A 188 -6.86 -18.24 -16.02
C THR A 188 -6.70 -19.26 -17.15
N SER A 189 -5.94 -18.90 -18.19
CA SER A 189 -5.70 -19.77 -19.35
C SER A 189 -4.68 -20.87 -18.98
N GLN A 190 -4.78 -22.05 -19.59
CA GLN A 190 -3.85 -23.18 -19.38
C GLN A 190 -3.70 -23.71 -17.94
N ARG A 191 -4.62 -23.37 -17.04
CA ARG A 191 -4.61 -23.88 -15.66
C ARG A 191 -4.81 -25.40 -15.62
N ILE A 192 -3.94 -26.06 -14.87
CA ILE A 192 -4.10 -27.47 -14.47
C ILE A 192 -5.16 -27.57 -13.35
N LYS A 193 -6.03 -28.58 -13.41
CA LYS A 193 -7.05 -28.83 -12.38
C LYS A 193 -6.42 -29.52 -11.16
N THR A 194 -7.02 -29.35 -9.99
CA THR A 194 -6.58 -30.06 -8.77
C THR A 194 -6.60 -31.58 -8.97
N GLU A 195 -7.54 -32.11 -9.77
CA GLU A 195 -7.64 -33.55 -10.11
C GLU A 195 -6.43 -34.10 -10.88
N SER A 196 -5.68 -33.24 -11.57
CA SER A 196 -4.51 -33.62 -12.38
C SER A 196 -3.19 -33.56 -11.61
N LEU A 197 -3.21 -33.17 -10.32
CA LEU A 197 -2.02 -33.21 -9.47
C LEU A 197 -1.69 -34.66 -9.06
N SER A 198 -0.40 -34.95 -8.91
CA SER A 198 0.03 -36.22 -8.33
C SER A 198 -0.51 -36.38 -6.89
N PRO A 199 -0.70 -37.62 -6.39
CA PRO A 199 -1.11 -37.85 -5.00
C PRO A 199 -0.17 -37.19 -4.00
N GLN A 200 1.14 -37.19 -4.28
CA GLN A 200 2.17 -36.56 -3.46
C GLN A 200 2.01 -35.04 -3.42
N HIS A 201 1.80 -34.37 -4.57
CA HIS A 201 1.58 -32.93 -4.63
C HIS A 201 0.26 -32.53 -3.97
N THR A 202 -0.79 -33.32 -4.15
CA THR A 202 -2.09 -33.10 -3.50
C THR A 202 -1.95 -33.18 -1.98
N GLN A 203 -1.27 -34.19 -1.46
CA GLN A 203 -1.05 -34.34 -0.02
C GLN A 203 -0.20 -33.19 0.54
N LYS A 204 0.87 -32.79 -0.16
CA LYS A 204 1.72 -31.67 0.24
C LYS A 204 0.93 -30.36 0.31
N LEU A 205 0.14 -30.05 -0.72
CA LEU A 205 -0.69 -28.84 -0.74
C LEU A 205 -1.80 -28.85 0.31
N ARG A 206 -2.42 -30.01 0.58
CA ARG A 206 -3.41 -30.14 1.66
C ARG A 206 -2.80 -29.86 3.03
N ALA A 207 -1.61 -30.41 3.30
CA ALA A 207 -0.90 -30.13 4.55
C ALA A 207 -0.51 -28.64 4.63
N PHE A 208 0.00 -28.07 3.53
CA PHE A 208 0.42 -26.68 3.47
C PHE A 208 -0.74 -25.69 3.63
N PHE A 209 -1.93 -25.97 3.08
CA PHE A 209 -3.10 -25.10 3.16
C PHE A 209 -4.13 -25.53 4.20
N ALA A 210 -3.77 -26.38 5.17
CA ALA A 210 -4.72 -26.97 6.13
C ALA A 210 -5.64 -25.93 6.80
N HIS A 211 -5.07 -24.87 7.38
CA HIS A 211 -5.84 -23.81 8.04
C HIS A 211 -6.74 -23.01 7.06
N GLU A 212 -6.29 -22.75 5.83
CA GLU A 212 -7.15 -22.09 4.83
C GLU A 212 -8.27 -23.02 4.34
N LEU A 213 -8.03 -24.34 4.27
CA LEU A 213 -9.03 -25.32 3.89
C LEU A 213 -10.14 -25.36 4.94
N GLU A 214 -9.79 -25.35 6.22
CA GLU A 214 -10.76 -25.27 7.32
C GLU A 214 -11.57 -23.97 7.26
N LEU A 215 -10.91 -22.82 7.02
CA LEU A 215 -11.60 -21.53 6.86
C LEU A 215 -12.59 -21.57 5.68
N TYR A 216 -12.17 -22.15 4.56
CA TYR A 216 -13.02 -22.29 3.37
C TYR A 216 -14.23 -23.20 3.61
N GLU A 217 -14.04 -24.36 4.26
CA GLU A 217 -15.15 -25.26 4.57
C GLU A 217 -16.15 -24.63 5.56
N TYR A 218 -15.66 -23.81 6.49
CA TYR A 218 -16.52 -23.00 7.35
C TYR A 218 -17.35 -21.99 6.54
N ALA A 219 -16.70 -21.20 5.68
CA ALA A 219 -17.38 -20.22 4.82
C ALA A 219 -18.42 -20.88 3.89
N LYS A 220 -18.07 -22.04 3.32
CA LYS A 220 -18.95 -22.85 2.47
C LYS A 220 -20.17 -23.34 3.25
N SER A 221 -19.97 -23.84 4.46
CA SER A 221 -21.06 -24.30 5.34
C SER A 221 -22.01 -23.16 5.69
N ARG A 222 -21.48 -21.97 6.01
CA ARG A 222 -22.26 -20.74 6.25
C ARG A 222 -23.05 -20.34 5.00
N PHE A 223 -22.41 -20.29 3.83
CA PHE A 223 -23.07 -19.98 2.56
C PHE A 223 -24.22 -20.95 2.26
N GLN A 224 -23.98 -22.26 2.38
CA GLN A 224 -25.00 -23.27 2.13
C GLN A 224 -26.16 -23.20 3.12
N ALA A 225 -25.90 -22.83 4.37
CA ALA A 225 -26.94 -22.58 5.36
C ALA A 225 -27.82 -21.38 4.94
N SER A 226 -27.20 -20.25 4.59
CA SER A 226 -27.90 -19.06 4.08
C SER A 226 -28.70 -19.35 2.81
N ARG A 227 -28.15 -20.17 1.89
CA ARG A 227 -28.85 -20.59 0.67
C ARG A 227 -30.07 -21.46 0.99
N ARG A 228 -29.95 -22.43 1.90
CA ARG A 228 -31.11 -23.25 2.33
C ARG A 228 -32.21 -22.41 2.95
N GLU A 229 -31.85 -21.43 3.77
CA GLU A 229 -32.81 -20.51 4.36
C GLU A 229 -33.49 -19.64 3.29
N PHE A 230 -32.71 -19.13 2.34
CA PHE A 230 -33.21 -18.37 1.19
C PHE A 230 -34.23 -19.19 0.36
N ILE A 231 -33.91 -20.44 0.05
CA ILE A 231 -34.81 -21.35 -0.67
C ILE A 231 -36.09 -21.61 0.12
N LYS A 232 -35.99 -21.88 1.43
CA LYS A 232 -37.17 -22.09 2.30
C LYS A 232 -38.10 -20.88 2.30
N ARG A 233 -37.56 -19.66 2.44
CA ARG A 233 -38.34 -18.40 2.39
C ARG A 233 -38.99 -18.19 1.02
N SER A 234 -38.30 -18.55 -0.05
CA SER A 234 -38.82 -18.45 -1.42
C SER A 234 -39.97 -19.43 -1.70
N ILE A 235 -39.91 -20.64 -1.11
CA ILE A 235 -40.96 -21.66 -1.25
C ILE A 235 -42.18 -21.36 -0.35
N ALA A 236 -41.99 -20.72 0.81
CA ALA A 236 -43.04 -20.45 1.80
C ALA A 236 -44.07 -19.37 1.39
N GLY A 237 -43.88 -18.71 0.23
CA GLY A 237 -44.88 -17.83 -0.38
C GLY A 237 -44.94 -16.42 0.22
N GLY A 238 -44.41 -15.44 -0.52
CA GLY A 238 -44.61 -14.01 -0.28
C GLY A 238 -43.32 -13.24 -0.04
N LEU A 239 -42.68 -12.74 -1.11
CA LEU A 239 -41.85 -11.54 -1.01
C LEU A 239 -42.81 -10.36 -0.79
N ASP A 240 -43.22 -10.19 0.46
CA ASP A 240 -43.86 -8.95 0.88
C ASP A 240 -42.83 -7.84 0.69
N LYS A 241 -43.13 -6.88 -0.18
CA LYS A 241 -42.22 -5.79 -0.58
C LYS A 241 -41.89 -4.81 0.56
N ASN A 242 -42.29 -5.09 1.80
CA ASN A 242 -42.08 -4.25 2.98
C ASN A 242 -41.93 -5.09 4.26
N THR A 243 -40.86 -5.90 4.38
CA THR A 243 -40.50 -6.44 5.69
C THR A 243 -39.27 -5.72 6.23
N GLU A 244 -39.50 -4.89 7.23
CA GLU A 244 -38.47 -4.27 8.06
C GLU A 244 -37.51 -5.35 8.59
N ILE A 245 -36.23 -5.06 8.48
CA ILE A 245 -35.16 -5.85 9.05
C ILE A 245 -35.30 -5.74 10.57
N VAL A 246 -35.64 -6.85 11.23
CA VAL A 246 -35.58 -6.97 12.69
C VAL A 246 -34.11 -6.83 13.10
N ALA A 247 -33.73 -5.62 13.51
CA ALA A 247 -32.51 -5.37 14.22
C ALA A 247 -32.59 -6.08 15.57
N SER A 248 -31.74 -7.08 15.78
CA SER A 248 -31.50 -7.64 17.11
C SER A 248 -30.98 -6.51 18.01
N SER A 249 -31.61 -6.37 19.18
CA SER A 249 -31.43 -5.27 20.12
C SER A 249 -29.97 -4.88 20.38
N PRO A 250 -29.69 -3.57 20.49
CA PRO A 250 -28.36 -3.08 20.82
C PRO A 250 -27.99 -3.49 22.26
N MET A 251 -26.77 -4.01 22.43
CA MET A 251 -26.13 -3.95 23.74
C MET A 251 -26.08 -2.49 24.19
N PRO A 252 -26.14 -2.21 25.51
CA PRO A 252 -26.09 -0.84 26.00
C PRO A 252 -24.82 -0.16 25.47
N CYS A 253 -24.99 1.02 24.87
CA CYS A 253 -23.91 1.95 24.66
C CYS A 253 -23.27 2.26 26.02
N GLU A 254 -22.11 1.67 26.29
CA GLU A 254 -21.13 2.38 27.08
C GLU A 254 -20.60 3.52 26.21
N GLU A 255 -20.70 4.72 26.77
CA GLU A 255 -20.34 5.99 26.15
C GLU A 255 -19.01 5.88 25.42
N SER A 256 -18.99 6.34 24.15
CA SER A 256 -17.76 6.46 23.39
C SER A 256 -16.87 7.52 24.03
N ILE A 257 -16.05 7.09 24.98
CA ILE A 257 -14.82 7.80 25.31
C ILE A 257 -13.87 7.45 24.16
N CYS A 258 -13.64 8.43 23.28
CA CYS A 258 -12.64 8.34 22.23
C CYS A 258 -11.25 8.31 22.87
N ASP A 259 -10.77 7.12 23.25
CA ASP A 259 -9.40 6.95 23.69
C ASP A 259 -8.47 6.99 22.47
N GLN A 260 -7.80 8.14 22.32
CA GLN A 260 -6.76 8.39 21.33
C GLN A 260 -5.55 7.48 21.63
N HIS A 261 -5.30 6.47 20.79
CA HIS A 261 -4.14 5.60 20.97
C HIS A 261 -3.04 5.90 19.94
N THR A 262 -1.90 6.35 20.45
CA THR A 262 -0.60 6.42 19.78
C THR A 262 -0.17 5.03 19.30
N THR A 263 0.33 4.90 18.07
CA THR A 263 0.98 3.65 17.60
C THR A 263 2.49 3.85 17.54
N GLU A 264 3.25 2.89 18.04
CA GLU A 264 4.71 3.01 18.18
C GLU A 264 5.47 1.86 17.50
N PHE A 265 6.63 2.16 16.89
CA PHE A 265 7.53 1.21 16.23
C PHE A 265 9.00 1.62 16.41
N GLY A 266 9.96 0.70 16.40
CA GLY A 266 11.40 1.00 16.46
C GLY A 266 12.16 0.25 17.55
N ASP A 267 13.50 0.30 17.51
CA ASP A 267 14.37 -0.44 18.43
C ASP A 267 14.53 0.19 19.83
N LYS A 268 13.97 1.39 20.04
CA LYS A 268 13.95 2.15 21.30
C LYS A 268 15.33 2.48 21.87
N ARG A 269 16.41 2.42 21.07
CA ARG A 269 17.73 2.93 21.50
C ARG A 269 17.72 4.44 21.75
N CYS A 270 16.83 5.14 21.04
CA CYS A 270 16.37 6.48 21.37
C CYS A 270 14.85 6.50 21.29
N SER A 271 14.16 6.85 22.38
CA SER A 271 12.70 6.89 22.49
C SER A 271 12.19 8.32 22.53
N ILE A 272 10.90 8.45 22.22
CA ILE A 272 10.11 9.68 22.29
C ILE A 272 9.21 9.45 23.50
N GLU A 273 9.34 10.29 24.50
CA GLU A 273 8.62 10.16 25.77
C GLU A 273 7.36 11.04 25.77
N GLU A 274 7.44 12.21 25.14
CA GLU A 274 6.34 13.18 25.14
C GLU A 274 6.42 14.07 23.90
N VAL A 275 5.27 14.46 23.37
CA VAL A 275 5.15 15.47 22.31
C VAL A 275 4.13 16.52 22.72
N CYS A 276 4.55 17.78 22.78
CA CYS A 276 3.71 18.90 23.17
C CYS A 276 3.65 19.93 22.03
N ILE A 277 2.45 20.46 21.76
CA ILE A 277 2.23 21.55 20.81
C ILE A 277 1.83 22.82 21.56
N THR A 278 2.50 23.93 21.27
CA THR A 278 2.19 25.23 21.85
C THR A 278 2.20 26.32 20.79
N GLY A 279 1.08 27.02 20.59
CA GLY A 279 1.01 28.24 19.79
C GLY A 279 1.67 29.40 20.55
N GLU A 280 2.44 30.23 19.86
CA GLU A 280 3.19 31.34 20.48
C GLU A 280 2.24 32.35 21.16
N ASN A 281 1.05 32.57 20.60
CA ASN A 281 0.02 33.42 21.20
C ASN A 281 -1.17 32.62 21.76
N SER A 282 -1.51 31.49 21.13
CA SER A 282 -2.71 30.71 21.46
C SER A 282 -2.54 29.69 22.58
N GLY A 283 -1.31 29.34 22.97
CA GLY A 283 -1.03 28.42 24.06
C GLY A 283 -1.14 26.94 23.66
N ALA A 284 -1.35 26.07 24.66
CA ALA A 284 -1.21 24.62 24.47
C ALA A 284 -2.33 24.02 23.61
N SER A 285 -1.94 23.22 22.61
CA SER A 285 -2.84 22.46 21.71
C SER A 285 -3.87 23.29 20.91
N MET A 286 -3.78 24.62 20.98
CA MET A 286 -4.57 25.57 20.22
C MET A 286 -3.62 26.47 19.45
N VAL A 287 -3.86 26.62 18.15
CA VAL A 287 -3.04 27.49 17.30
C VAL A 287 -3.92 28.35 16.39
N MET A 288 -3.42 29.50 15.97
CA MET A 288 -4.05 30.40 15.00
C MET A 288 -3.35 30.34 13.65
N ILE A 289 -4.08 30.67 12.59
CA ILE A 289 -3.48 30.93 11.29
C ILE A 289 -2.61 32.20 11.40
N GLY A 290 -1.39 32.14 10.90
CA GLY A 290 -0.46 33.27 10.83
C GLY A 290 0.37 33.51 12.09
N GLU A 291 0.36 32.60 13.06
CA GLU A 291 1.31 32.61 14.18
C GLU A 291 2.35 31.50 14.06
N TYR A 292 3.43 31.61 14.83
CA TYR A 292 4.32 30.48 15.05
C TYR A 292 3.74 29.52 16.08
N PHE A 293 4.00 28.22 15.89
CA PHE A 293 3.78 27.20 16.91
C PHE A 293 5.02 26.33 17.04
N ASP A 294 5.22 25.80 18.23
CA ASP A 294 6.30 24.89 18.56
C ASP A 294 5.76 23.47 18.76
N ILE A 295 6.34 22.50 18.05
CA ILE A 295 6.20 21.08 18.35
C ILE A 295 7.45 20.66 19.11
N SER A 296 7.31 20.41 20.41
CA SER A 296 8.40 19.97 21.29
C SER A 296 8.32 18.47 21.51
N LEU A 297 9.44 17.77 21.28
CA LEU A 297 9.56 16.33 21.44
C LEU A 297 10.57 16.05 22.54
N LYS A 298 10.13 15.50 23.68
CA LYS A 298 11.03 14.98 24.70
C LYS A 298 11.50 13.60 24.26
N ILE A 299 12.81 13.43 24.14
CA ILE A 299 13.42 12.18 23.71
C ILE A 299 14.45 11.69 24.73
N LYS A 300 14.62 10.37 24.79
CA LYS A 300 15.54 9.70 25.70
C LYS A 300 16.46 8.77 24.91
N ALA A 301 17.75 9.07 24.93
CA ALA A 301 18.77 8.20 24.35
C ALA A 301 19.24 7.19 25.41
N ALA A 302 18.84 5.92 25.27
CA ALA A 302 19.29 4.84 26.16
C ALA A 302 20.78 4.50 25.93
N ASN A 303 21.24 4.68 24.69
CA ASN A 303 22.61 4.47 24.25
C ASN A 303 23.13 5.73 23.53
N ALA A 304 24.44 5.80 23.30
CA ALA A 304 24.99 6.83 22.42
C ALA A 304 24.43 6.67 20.99
N ILE A 305 24.10 7.79 20.36
CA ILE A 305 23.52 7.86 19.00
C ILE A 305 24.48 8.67 18.13
N ASP A 306 25.10 8.02 17.14
CA ASP A 306 26.08 8.68 16.27
C ASP A 306 25.44 9.66 15.30
N THR A 307 24.24 9.36 14.82
CA THR A 307 23.48 10.20 13.89
C THR A 307 22.01 10.09 14.24
N LEU A 308 21.40 11.24 14.52
CA LEU A 308 19.98 11.39 14.77
C LEU A 308 19.37 12.34 13.74
N ASN A 309 18.40 11.82 13.01
CA ASN A 309 17.46 12.54 12.18
C ASN A 309 16.07 12.44 12.82
N VAL A 310 15.42 13.58 13.01
CA VAL A 310 14.08 13.66 13.61
C VAL A 310 13.11 14.16 12.56
N SER A 311 12.06 13.41 12.28
CA SER A 311 11.01 13.80 11.34
C SER A 311 9.71 14.12 12.05
N ILE A 312 8.96 15.08 11.50
CA ILE A 312 7.57 15.34 11.85
C ILE A 312 6.70 15.22 10.60
N ALA A 313 5.47 14.76 10.80
CA ALA A 313 4.42 14.78 9.80
C ALA A 313 3.12 15.27 10.43
N ILE A 314 2.51 16.27 9.80
CA ILE A 314 1.23 16.87 10.20
C ILE A 314 0.16 16.33 9.27
N LYS A 315 -0.87 15.74 9.86
CA LYS A 315 -2.02 15.18 9.17
C LYS A 315 -3.30 15.91 9.57
N ASP A 316 -4.27 15.99 8.68
CA ASP A 316 -5.62 16.46 9.05
C ASP A 316 -6.44 15.33 9.71
N GLU A 317 -7.68 15.64 10.11
CA GLU A 317 -8.67 14.69 10.66
C GLU A 317 -9.01 13.49 9.76
N ARG A 318 -8.64 13.55 8.47
CA ARG A 318 -8.81 12.46 7.51
C ARG A 318 -7.53 11.64 7.36
N GLY A 319 -6.48 11.96 8.11
CA GLY A 319 -5.16 11.34 8.03
C GLY A 319 -4.35 11.74 6.80
N LEU A 320 -4.80 12.75 6.03
CA LEU A 320 -4.09 13.23 4.85
C LEU A 320 -2.86 14.01 5.28
N LEU A 321 -1.70 13.67 4.70
CA LEU A 321 -0.47 14.40 4.96
C LEU A 321 -0.58 15.84 4.43
N ILE A 322 -0.51 16.80 5.34
CA ILE A 322 -0.55 18.25 5.05
C ILE A 322 0.88 18.77 4.87
N PHE A 323 1.78 18.36 5.77
CA PHE A 323 3.16 18.80 5.77
C PHE A 323 4.04 17.76 6.45
N SER A 324 5.25 17.57 5.94
CA SER A 324 6.28 16.80 6.63
C SER A 324 7.64 17.41 6.38
N THR A 325 8.51 17.31 7.37
CA THR A 325 9.92 17.66 7.24
C THR A 325 10.74 16.80 8.19
N ASN A 326 12.06 16.92 8.13
CA ASN A 326 12.96 16.31 9.08
C ASN A 326 14.19 17.18 9.32
N SER A 327 14.94 16.89 10.38
CA SER A 327 16.06 17.73 10.78
C SER A 327 17.15 17.79 9.71
N MET A 328 17.43 16.70 8.99
CA MET A 328 18.39 16.70 7.88
C MET A 328 17.95 17.58 6.70
N LEU A 329 16.66 17.55 6.31
CA LEU A 329 16.11 18.43 5.28
C LEU A 329 16.20 19.91 5.67
N LEU A 330 16.16 20.18 6.98
CA LEU A 330 16.38 21.52 7.53
C LEU A 330 17.86 21.86 7.74
N GLY A 331 18.78 20.95 7.41
CA GLY A 331 20.23 21.17 7.46
C GLY A 331 20.89 20.81 8.80
N HIS A 332 20.23 20.02 9.65
CA HIS A 332 20.70 19.67 10.99
C HIS A 332 20.83 18.15 11.20
N ILE A 333 22.03 17.72 11.61
CA ILE A 333 22.30 16.39 12.15
C ILE A 333 22.74 16.52 13.61
N TYR A 334 22.30 15.60 14.45
CA TYR A 334 22.72 15.53 15.86
C TYR A 334 23.40 14.21 16.18
N SER A 335 24.41 14.25 17.04
CA SER A 335 24.98 13.07 17.72
C SER A 335 24.70 13.22 19.22
N LEU A 336 24.20 12.18 19.87
CA LEU A 336 23.78 12.25 21.28
C LEU A 336 24.60 11.31 22.16
N SER A 337 25.00 11.76 23.35
CA SER A 337 25.36 10.85 24.43
C SER A 337 24.10 10.27 25.08
N ARG A 338 24.25 9.24 25.91
CA ARG A 338 23.14 8.72 26.71
C ARG A 338 22.59 9.84 27.61
N GLY A 339 21.29 10.12 27.53
CA GLY A 339 20.69 11.25 28.22
C GLY A 339 19.28 11.57 27.74
N GLU A 340 18.76 12.69 28.21
CA GLU A 340 17.44 13.22 27.87
C GLU A 340 17.60 14.56 27.13
N TYR A 341 16.75 14.77 26.13
CA TYR A 341 16.83 15.91 25.21
C TYR A 341 15.44 16.37 24.82
N VAL A 342 15.34 17.63 24.37
CA VAL A 342 14.12 18.18 23.78
C VAL A 342 14.43 18.69 22.39
N VAL A 343 13.64 18.26 21.41
CA VAL A 343 13.72 18.71 20.03
C VAL A 343 12.54 19.62 19.74
N HIS A 344 12.82 20.81 19.21
CA HIS A 344 11.83 21.84 18.91
C HIS A 344 11.71 22.02 17.41
N PHE A 345 10.50 21.88 16.87
CA PHE A 345 10.15 22.33 15.52
C PHE A 345 9.31 23.60 15.62
N LYS A 346 9.92 24.74 15.30
CA LYS A 346 9.21 26.02 15.24
C LYS A 346 8.69 26.23 13.82
N ILE A 347 7.37 26.30 13.67
CA ILE A 347 6.70 26.33 12.36
C ILE A 347 5.79 27.55 12.28
N PHE A 348 5.84 28.30 11.19
CA PHE A 348 4.87 29.36 10.93
C PHE A 348 3.57 28.75 10.40
N ASN A 349 2.51 28.79 11.20
CA ASN A 349 1.23 28.16 10.86
C ASN A 349 0.53 28.92 9.73
N ARG A 350 0.24 28.20 8.65
CA ARG A 350 -0.59 28.68 7.54
C ARG A 350 -1.77 27.74 7.26
N MET A 351 -1.97 26.71 8.08
CA MET A 351 -3.02 25.71 7.88
C MET A 351 -4.41 26.29 8.13
N PRO A 352 -5.46 25.87 7.40
CA PRO A 352 -6.82 26.33 7.64
C PRO A 352 -7.36 25.80 8.98
N ARG A 353 -8.51 26.33 9.40
CA ARG A 353 -9.21 25.84 10.60
C ARG A 353 -9.49 24.34 10.51
N GLY A 354 -9.28 23.62 11.61
CA GLY A 354 -9.48 22.16 11.66
C GLY A 354 -8.67 21.48 12.75
N SER A 355 -8.86 20.17 12.89
CA SER A 355 -8.10 19.31 13.79
C SER A 355 -6.97 18.61 13.06
N TYR A 356 -5.78 18.63 13.66
CA TYR A 356 -4.55 18.10 13.09
C TYR A 356 -3.83 17.18 14.06
N TYR A 357 -3.09 16.24 13.51
CA TYR A 357 -2.44 15.15 14.22
C TYR A 357 -0.97 15.06 13.83
N ILE A 358 -0.12 14.75 14.80
CA ILE A 358 1.32 14.66 14.65
C ILE A 358 1.76 13.21 14.64
N ASP A 359 2.52 12.87 13.60
CA ASP A 359 3.41 11.72 13.60
C ASP A 359 4.86 12.19 13.69
N THR A 360 5.70 11.37 14.31
CA THR A 360 7.13 11.65 14.43
C THR A 360 7.96 10.39 14.38
N THR A 361 9.20 10.51 13.88
CA THR A 361 10.14 9.39 13.83
C THR A 361 11.56 9.86 14.13
N LEU A 362 12.26 9.09 14.97
CA LEU A 362 13.70 9.17 15.24
C LEU A 362 14.42 8.11 14.41
N MET A 363 15.41 8.50 13.60
CA MET A 363 16.12 7.58 12.71
C MET A 363 17.61 7.92 12.54
N ALA A 364 18.40 6.93 12.10
CA ALA A 364 19.85 7.03 11.97
C ALA A 364 20.35 7.63 10.63
N GLY A 365 19.45 7.90 9.66
CA GLY A 365 19.82 8.36 8.32
C GLY A 365 18.71 9.12 7.60
N GLU A 366 18.82 9.27 6.27
CA GLU A 366 17.91 10.11 5.46
C GLU A 366 16.49 9.53 5.34
N ASN A 367 16.35 8.20 5.44
CA ASN A 367 15.09 7.48 5.22
C ASN A 367 14.82 6.44 6.33
N GLN A 368 13.55 6.21 6.64
CA GLN A 368 13.06 5.28 7.67
C GLN A 368 13.45 3.80 7.51
N TYR A 369 14.00 3.40 6.36
CA TYR A 369 14.34 2.01 6.05
C TYR A 369 15.70 1.57 6.62
N ILE A 370 16.49 2.50 7.16
CA ILE A 370 17.81 2.23 7.77
C ILE A 370 17.86 2.86 9.16
N GLY A 371 17.76 2.03 10.21
CA GLY A 371 17.99 2.44 11.60
C GLY A 371 16.90 3.33 12.23
N CYS A 372 15.65 2.90 12.21
CA CYS A 372 14.55 3.55 12.94
C CYS A 372 14.67 3.28 14.46
N PHE A 373 14.91 4.34 15.26
CA PHE A 373 14.98 4.24 16.71
C PHE A 373 13.59 4.20 17.34
N HIS A 374 12.72 5.15 16.97
CA HIS A 374 11.36 5.21 17.48
C HIS A 374 10.46 6.05 16.58
N SER A 375 9.35 5.49 16.12
CA SER A 375 8.31 6.12 15.33
C SER A 375 7.01 6.09 16.11
N CYS A 376 6.32 7.21 16.18
CA CYS A 376 5.01 7.34 16.81
C CYS A 376 4.03 7.95 15.82
N GLU A 377 2.93 7.25 15.51
CA GLU A 377 1.82 7.84 14.77
C GLU A 377 0.75 8.33 15.74
N ASN A 378 0.16 9.48 15.41
CA ASN A 378 -0.92 10.10 16.16
C ASN A 378 -0.55 10.38 17.63
N ILE A 379 0.70 10.77 17.89
CA ILE A 379 1.22 10.94 19.25
C ILE A 379 0.71 12.21 19.94
N ALA A 380 0.31 13.20 19.16
CA ALA A 380 -0.24 14.44 19.67
C ALA A 380 -1.20 15.06 18.65
N SER A 381 -2.09 15.92 19.12
CA SER A 381 -3.05 16.63 18.27
C SER A 381 -3.15 18.10 18.67
N PHE A 382 -3.56 18.94 17.72
CA PHE A 382 -3.82 20.35 17.97
C PHE A 382 -4.96 20.84 17.07
N THR A 383 -5.59 21.95 17.47
CA THR A 383 -6.69 22.56 16.71
C THR A 383 -6.30 23.95 16.23
N VAL A 384 -6.46 24.18 14.92
CA VAL A 384 -6.45 25.53 14.34
C VAL A 384 -7.85 26.12 14.52
N TYR A 385 -8.02 27.02 15.49
CA TYR A 385 -9.37 27.47 15.89
C TYR A 385 -9.72 28.86 15.34
N ASP A 386 -8.73 29.72 15.10
CA ASP A 386 -8.95 31.09 14.61
C ASP A 386 -7.80 31.62 13.75
N SER A 387 -7.91 32.86 13.26
CA SER A 387 -6.92 33.49 12.37
C SER A 387 -6.39 34.80 12.96
N ALA A 388 -5.07 34.94 13.04
CA ALA A 388 -4.40 36.20 13.40
C ALA A 388 -4.19 37.11 12.18
N VAL A 389 -4.35 36.58 10.96
CA VAL A 389 -4.12 37.26 9.68
C VAL A 389 -5.30 37.04 8.70
N MET A 390 -5.20 37.55 7.47
CA MET A 390 -6.23 37.30 6.43
C MET A 390 -6.30 35.81 6.06
N HIS A 391 -7.53 35.30 5.91
CA HIS A 391 -7.81 33.93 5.50
C HIS A 391 -7.28 33.64 4.09
N PHE A 392 -6.68 32.45 3.90
CA PHE A 392 -6.13 31.98 2.63
C PHE A 392 -6.49 30.50 2.42
N GLU A 393 -6.81 30.12 1.17
CA GLU A 393 -7.08 28.74 0.76
C GLU A 393 -6.21 28.36 -0.44
N GLY A 394 -5.46 27.26 -0.34
CA GLY A 394 -4.56 26.77 -1.40
C GLY A 394 -3.61 25.68 -0.93
N HIS A 395 -2.68 25.26 -1.80
CA HIS A 395 -1.56 24.38 -1.40
C HIS A 395 -0.48 25.22 -0.71
N ILE A 396 -0.07 24.81 0.49
CA ILE A 396 0.75 25.64 1.37
C ILE A 396 2.06 24.93 1.69
N PHE A 397 3.17 25.63 1.48
CA PHE A 397 4.47 25.27 2.06
C PHE A 397 4.61 25.98 3.41
N MET A 398 5.05 25.24 4.43
CA MET A 398 5.29 25.81 5.76
C MET A 398 6.80 25.96 6.00
N ASP A 399 7.16 27.14 6.50
CA ASP A 399 8.53 27.44 6.94
C ASP A 399 8.70 26.85 8.34
N ALA A 400 9.67 25.94 8.47
CA ALA A 400 9.94 25.21 9.69
C ALA A 400 11.43 25.29 10.02
N ASP A 401 11.76 25.58 11.27
CA ASP A 401 13.11 25.51 11.83
C ASP A 401 13.15 24.40 12.87
N VAL A 402 14.32 23.78 13.05
CA VAL A 402 14.54 22.74 14.06
C VAL A 402 15.70 23.11 14.98
N SER A 403 15.55 22.79 16.26
CA SER A 403 16.63 22.92 17.25
C SER A 403 16.56 21.80 18.27
N LEU A 404 17.68 21.53 18.96
CA LEU A 404 17.79 20.52 20.00
C LEU A 404 18.42 21.13 21.25
N ALA A 405 17.86 20.83 22.41
CA ALA A 405 18.37 21.23 23.72
C ALA A 405 18.60 20.00 24.60
N SER A 406 19.66 20.01 25.41
CA SER A 406 19.89 18.98 26.42
C SER A 406 19.13 19.29 27.70
N THR A 407 18.73 18.24 28.42
CA THR A 407 18.24 18.36 29.80
C THR A 407 19.31 17.82 30.77
N GLY A 408 19.67 18.63 31.78
CA GLY A 408 20.70 18.30 32.76
C GLY A 408 22.12 18.22 32.16
N ASP A 409 22.88 17.21 32.55
CA ASP A 409 24.28 16.99 32.11
C ASP A 409 24.42 16.27 30.76
N SER A 410 23.31 16.12 30.01
CA SER A 410 23.30 15.44 28.71
C SER A 410 24.09 16.25 27.67
N ILE A 411 24.88 15.58 26.82
CA ILE A 411 25.78 16.22 25.86
C ILE A 411 25.40 15.79 24.45
N TYR A 412 25.20 16.75 23.56
CA TYR A 412 25.01 16.50 22.13
C TYR A 412 26.02 17.29 21.29
N GLU A 413 26.26 16.79 20.09
CA GLU A 413 27.02 17.48 19.04
C GLU A 413 26.06 17.83 17.90
N HIS A 414 26.04 19.10 17.47
CA HIS A 414 25.30 19.54 16.29
C HIS A 414 26.25 19.67 15.10
N LYS A 415 25.86 19.09 13.96
CA LYS A 415 26.59 19.17 12.70
C LYS A 415 25.69 19.78 11.62
N PRO A 416 26.17 20.79 10.87
CA PRO A 416 25.45 21.26 9.70
C PRO A 416 25.46 20.16 8.64
N TYR A 417 24.30 19.92 8.02
CA TYR A 417 24.15 18.96 6.94
C TYR A 417 23.82 19.69 5.64
N VAL A 418 24.60 19.37 4.60
CA VAL A 418 24.37 19.84 3.24
C VAL A 418 24.21 18.59 2.38
N ALA A 419 23.00 18.39 1.85
CA ALA A 419 22.71 17.24 1.00
C ALA A 419 23.59 17.26 -0.26
N ALA A 420 24.09 16.09 -0.68
CA ALA A 420 24.96 15.96 -1.85
C ALA A 420 24.27 16.28 -3.19
N ALA A 421 22.94 16.39 -3.20
CA ALA A 421 22.12 16.68 -4.38
C ALA A 421 21.14 17.84 -4.11
N HIS A 422 20.65 18.47 -5.19
CA HIS A 422 19.62 19.50 -5.12
C HIS A 422 18.38 18.95 -4.39
N GLN A 423 18.09 19.45 -3.19
CA GLN A 423 16.88 19.10 -2.46
C GLN A 423 15.66 19.59 -3.26
N VAL A 424 14.92 18.65 -3.85
CA VAL A 424 13.67 18.98 -4.53
C VAL A 424 12.53 18.94 -3.51
N ARG A 425 12.01 20.12 -3.14
CA ARG A 425 10.71 20.23 -2.46
C ARG A 425 9.63 19.82 -3.46
N SER A 426 8.81 18.82 -3.15
CA SER A 426 7.77 18.32 -4.06
C SER A 426 6.37 18.40 -3.44
N PHE A 427 5.39 18.81 -4.23
CA PHE A 427 3.97 18.68 -3.85
C PHE A 427 3.57 17.20 -3.78
N GLY A 428 2.69 16.86 -2.83
CA GLY A 428 2.09 15.52 -2.66
C GLY A 428 1.12 15.15 -3.79
N ARG A 429 1.58 15.19 -5.05
CA ARG A 429 0.80 14.87 -6.24
C ARG A 429 0.58 13.36 -6.32
N ASN A 430 -0.67 12.92 -6.45
CA ASN A 430 -0.99 11.50 -6.64
C ASN A 430 -1.01 11.17 -8.14
N ASN A 431 0.04 10.51 -8.65
CA ASN A 431 0.10 10.16 -10.07
C ASN A 431 -0.75 8.94 -10.37
N LYS A 432 -1.44 8.94 -11.52
CA LYS A 432 -2.17 7.78 -12.01
C LYS A 432 -1.17 6.73 -12.53
N LYS A 433 -1.52 5.45 -12.41
CA LYS A 433 -0.77 4.37 -13.04
C LYS A 433 -0.85 4.54 -14.56
N LEU A 434 0.27 4.41 -15.24
CA LEU A 434 0.31 4.33 -16.69
C LEU A 434 -0.28 3.00 -17.16
N HIS A 435 -0.84 3.01 -18.37
CA HIS A 435 -1.40 1.83 -18.99
C HIS A 435 -0.60 1.39 -20.21
N GLN A 436 -0.05 2.33 -20.98
CA GLN A 436 0.57 2.01 -22.27
C GLN A 436 2.07 1.68 -22.18
N PHE A 437 2.81 2.30 -21.24
CA PHE A 437 4.25 2.08 -21.05
C PHE A 437 5.08 2.17 -22.36
N LYS A 438 4.67 3.06 -23.28
CA LYS A 438 5.36 3.26 -24.56
C LYS A 438 6.43 4.32 -24.41
N SER A 439 7.67 4.00 -24.77
CA SER A 439 8.77 4.95 -24.84
C SER A 439 9.72 4.62 -25.98
N SER A 440 10.37 5.64 -26.52
CA SER A 440 11.62 5.48 -27.26
C SER A 440 12.77 5.92 -26.36
N VAL A 441 13.78 5.06 -26.21
CA VAL A 441 14.96 5.27 -25.37
C VAL A 441 16.18 5.02 -26.23
N LEU A 442 17.07 6.00 -26.36
CA LEU A 442 18.26 5.90 -27.19
C LEU A 442 19.43 6.65 -26.53
N PRO A 443 20.67 6.19 -26.65
CA PRO A 443 21.82 6.97 -26.23
C PRO A 443 21.91 8.25 -27.06
N ALA A 444 22.11 9.39 -26.40
CA ALA A 444 22.26 10.69 -27.07
C ALA A 444 23.68 10.90 -27.63
N ALA A 445 24.64 10.06 -27.22
CA ALA A 445 26.01 10.04 -27.73
C ALA A 445 26.52 8.60 -27.78
N ARG A 446 27.52 8.35 -28.64
CA ARG A 446 28.21 7.05 -28.69
C ARG A 446 29.00 6.86 -27.39
N ILE A 447 28.93 5.65 -26.84
CA ILE A 447 29.70 5.23 -25.67
C ILE A 447 30.72 4.22 -26.15
N GLU A 448 31.98 4.54 -25.96
CA GLU A 448 33.07 3.72 -26.50
C GLU A 448 33.55 2.69 -25.50
N ASN A 449 33.66 3.04 -24.21
CA ASN A 449 34.26 2.20 -23.19
C ASN A 449 33.44 2.24 -21.90
N PHE A 450 33.31 1.09 -21.24
CA PHE A 450 32.79 0.97 -19.89
C PHE A 450 33.91 0.52 -18.95
N PHE A 451 34.03 1.16 -17.79
CA PHE A 451 35.10 0.87 -16.82
C PHE A 451 34.54 0.04 -15.66
N PRO A 452 34.93 -1.25 -15.52
CA PRO A 452 34.45 -2.11 -14.45
C PRO A 452 34.63 -1.50 -13.06
N GLY A 453 33.59 -1.59 -12.22
CA GLY A 453 33.62 -1.09 -10.85
C GLY A 453 33.58 0.44 -10.71
N MET A 454 33.36 1.19 -11.80
CA MET A 454 33.20 2.64 -11.76
C MET A 454 31.75 3.06 -11.98
N ASP A 455 31.38 4.17 -11.34
CA ASP A 455 30.13 4.86 -11.64
C ASP A 455 30.32 5.74 -12.87
N MET A 456 29.38 5.67 -13.81
CA MET A 456 29.42 6.41 -15.06
C MET A 456 28.13 7.19 -15.29
N CYS A 457 28.20 8.21 -16.13
CA CYS A 457 27.03 8.98 -16.55
C CYS A 457 26.86 8.90 -18.07
N ILE A 458 25.67 8.50 -18.51
CA ILE A 458 25.34 8.28 -19.91
C ILE A 458 24.17 9.19 -20.29
N PRO A 459 24.33 10.10 -21.27
CA PRO A 459 23.22 10.91 -21.74
C PRO A 459 22.26 10.04 -22.56
N MET A 460 21.02 9.88 -22.08
CA MET A 460 19.96 9.13 -22.74
C MET A 460 18.89 10.09 -23.26
N ARG A 461 18.57 10.00 -24.54
CA ARG A 461 17.38 10.62 -25.13
C ARG A 461 16.17 9.71 -24.87
N LEU A 462 15.18 10.24 -24.18
CA LEU A 462 13.91 9.60 -23.88
C LEU A 462 12.81 10.32 -24.65
N GLU A 463 11.87 9.60 -25.22
CA GLU A 463 10.73 10.19 -25.95
C GLU A 463 9.44 9.46 -25.59
N ASN A 464 8.43 10.25 -25.20
CA ASN A 464 7.11 9.73 -24.87
C ASN A 464 6.29 9.48 -26.13
N THR A 465 6.35 8.25 -26.59
CA THR A 465 5.61 7.77 -27.77
C THR A 465 4.17 7.34 -27.43
N GLY A 466 3.72 7.50 -26.19
CA GLY A 466 2.35 7.24 -25.75
C GLY A 466 1.47 8.49 -25.72
N ASP A 467 0.27 8.35 -25.15
CA ASP A 467 -0.72 9.43 -24.94
C ASP A 467 -0.92 9.80 -23.46
N GLU A 468 -0.14 9.18 -22.55
CA GLU A 468 -0.17 9.45 -21.11
C GLU A 468 1.08 10.21 -20.67
N THR A 469 0.93 11.25 -19.83
CA THR A 469 2.05 12.02 -19.28
C THR A 469 2.87 11.19 -18.31
N TRP A 470 4.19 11.19 -18.47
CA TRP A 470 5.12 10.65 -17.48
C TRP A 470 5.37 11.70 -16.40
N ALA A 471 4.83 11.47 -15.20
CA ALA A 471 5.02 12.39 -14.09
C ALA A 471 6.44 12.26 -13.51
N ALA A 472 7.20 13.36 -13.46
CA ALA A 472 8.58 13.35 -12.94
C ALA A 472 8.65 13.41 -11.41
N TYR A 473 7.57 13.87 -10.76
CA TYR A 473 7.47 14.10 -9.33
C TYR A 473 6.13 13.60 -8.78
N GLY A 474 5.99 13.57 -7.45
CA GLY A 474 4.78 13.10 -6.76
C GLY A 474 4.89 11.64 -6.32
N ARG A 475 3.76 11.04 -5.92
CA ARG A 475 3.65 9.59 -5.63
C ARG A 475 3.68 8.80 -6.93
N GLN A 476 4.45 7.72 -6.99
CA GLN A 476 4.63 6.87 -8.20
C GLN A 476 5.18 7.64 -9.42
N PRO A 477 6.32 8.35 -9.29
CA PRO A 477 6.93 9.04 -10.42
C PRO A 477 7.49 8.06 -11.46
N VAL A 478 7.72 8.54 -12.67
CA VAL A 478 8.49 7.84 -13.70
C VAL A 478 9.96 8.21 -13.56
N ALA A 479 10.84 7.21 -13.61
CA ALA A 479 12.28 7.37 -13.58
C ALA A 479 12.94 6.55 -14.70
N LEU A 480 14.10 7.02 -15.15
CA LEU A 480 14.99 6.28 -16.04
C LEU A 480 15.86 5.32 -15.23
N THR A 481 16.03 4.09 -15.71
CA THR A 481 16.83 3.06 -15.04
C THR A 481 17.31 1.99 -16.02
N TYR A 482 17.93 0.93 -15.53
CA TYR A 482 18.56 -0.10 -16.36
C TYR A 482 18.66 -1.46 -15.65
N ARG A 483 18.86 -2.52 -16.43
CA ARG A 483 19.30 -3.86 -15.99
C ARG A 483 20.63 -4.21 -16.65
N TRP A 484 21.47 -4.95 -15.94
CA TRP A 484 22.63 -5.62 -16.53
C TRP A 484 22.27 -7.04 -16.92
N LEU A 485 22.59 -7.41 -18.15
CA LEU A 485 22.36 -8.74 -18.70
C LEU A 485 23.69 -9.42 -19.04
N ALA A 486 23.77 -10.73 -18.87
CA ALA A 486 24.79 -11.56 -19.48
C ALA A 486 24.52 -11.73 -20.98
N LYS A 487 25.50 -12.25 -21.72
CA LYS A 487 25.41 -12.42 -23.18
C LYS A 487 24.31 -13.38 -23.63
N ASP A 488 23.91 -14.32 -22.78
CA ASP A 488 22.79 -15.25 -23.00
C ASP A 488 21.42 -14.65 -22.60
N GLY A 489 21.40 -13.41 -22.12
CA GLY A 489 20.20 -12.70 -21.69
C GLY A 489 19.86 -12.91 -20.21
N GLU A 490 20.65 -13.66 -19.45
CA GLU A 490 20.44 -13.79 -18.00
C GLU A 490 20.61 -12.43 -17.31
N ILE A 491 19.69 -12.08 -16.40
CA ILE A 491 19.77 -10.82 -15.67
C ILE A 491 20.82 -10.95 -14.56
N VAL A 492 21.91 -10.19 -14.68
CA VAL A 492 23.00 -10.12 -13.69
C VAL A 492 22.67 -9.08 -12.61
N VAL A 493 22.11 -7.94 -13.01
CA VAL A 493 21.59 -6.93 -12.08
C VAL A 493 20.17 -6.58 -12.48
N ALA A 494 19.22 -6.99 -11.65
CA ALA A 494 17.79 -6.83 -11.92
C ALA A 494 17.27 -5.41 -11.69
N ASP A 495 17.96 -4.62 -10.85
CA ASP A 495 17.49 -3.30 -10.44
C ASP A 495 18.65 -2.27 -10.39
N GLY A 496 18.74 -1.43 -11.42
CA GLY A 496 19.74 -0.36 -11.54
C GLY A 496 19.34 0.95 -10.84
N LEU A 497 20.25 1.92 -10.83
CA LEU A 497 19.99 3.23 -10.22
C LEU A 497 18.79 3.95 -10.87
N ARG A 498 18.10 4.77 -10.07
CA ARG A 498 17.00 5.64 -10.54
C ARG A 498 17.55 7.00 -10.91
N THR A 499 17.43 7.37 -12.18
CA THR A 499 17.67 8.73 -12.64
C THR A 499 16.32 9.44 -12.83
N ARG A 500 16.10 10.50 -12.05
CA ARG A 500 14.85 11.26 -12.10
C ARG A 500 14.71 12.02 -13.42
N LEU A 501 13.49 12.11 -13.95
CA LEU A 501 13.18 12.97 -15.08
C LEU A 501 13.26 14.46 -14.64
N PRO A 502 13.73 15.37 -15.51
CA PRO A 502 13.89 16.79 -15.16
C PRO A 502 12.55 17.54 -15.09
N ALA A 503 11.52 17.04 -15.76
CA ALA A 503 10.15 17.57 -15.74
C ALA A 503 9.18 16.49 -16.25
N ASP A 504 7.87 16.71 -16.06
CA ASP A 504 6.84 15.86 -16.66
C ASP A 504 7.05 15.75 -18.18
N VAL A 505 7.06 14.53 -18.70
CA VAL A 505 7.22 14.27 -20.14
C VAL A 505 5.84 13.97 -20.72
N LEU A 506 5.24 15.01 -21.30
CA LEU A 506 3.95 14.94 -22.00
C LEU A 506 4.05 14.04 -23.25
N PRO A 507 2.92 13.53 -23.75
CA PRO A 507 2.84 12.83 -25.03
C PRO A 507 3.55 13.56 -26.16
N GLY A 508 4.39 12.84 -26.92
CA GLY A 508 5.19 13.35 -28.03
C GLY A 508 6.43 14.16 -27.62
N MET A 509 6.65 14.42 -26.32
CA MET A 509 7.84 15.14 -25.88
C MET A 509 9.05 14.22 -25.75
N ALA A 510 10.22 14.78 -26.05
CA ALA A 510 11.51 14.14 -25.85
C ALA A 510 12.40 14.96 -24.92
N VAL A 511 13.18 14.27 -24.10
CA VAL A 511 14.07 14.85 -23.09
C VAL A 511 15.39 14.10 -23.08
N ILE A 512 16.49 14.81 -22.79
CA ILE A 512 17.80 14.19 -22.56
C ILE A 512 18.02 14.11 -21.05
N VAL A 513 18.32 12.91 -20.56
CA VAL A 513 18.52 12.63 -19.15
C VAL A 513 19.93 12.04 -18.95
N PRO A 514 20.78 12.66 -18.12
CA PRO A 514 22.10 12.12 -17.81
C PRO A 514 21.97 10.95 -16.83
N MET A 515 21.78 9.75 -17.37
CA MET A 515 21.58 8.52 -16.59
C MET A 515 22.83 8.15 -15.81
N GLN A 516 22.70 7.97 -14.50
CA GLN A 516 23.78 7.42 -13.68
C GLN A 516 23.73 5.89 -13.72
N ILE A 517 24.89 5.26 -13.90
CA ILE A 517 25.04 3.81 -13.92
C ILE A 517 26.20 3.38 -13.03
N ASN A 518 26.06 2.23 -12.39
CA ASN A 518 27.14 1.53 -11.72
C ASN A 518 27.55 0.34 -12.59
N VAL A 519 28.80 0.31 -13.02
CA VAL A 519 29.34 -0.77 -13.86
C VAL A 519 29.81 -1.92 -12.97
N PRO A 520 29.32 -3.16 -13.18
CA PRO A 520 29.77 -4.32 -12.41
C PRO A 520 31.29 -4.51 -12.50
N ALA A 521 31.90 -4.91 -11.38
CA ALA A 521 33.36 -5.11 -11.30
C ALA A 521 33.83 -6.41 -11.99
N GLU A 522 32.92 -7.32 -12.30
CA GLU A 522 33.26 -8.58 -12.96
C GLU A 522 33.38 -8.39 -14.49
N PRO A 523 34.50 -8.77 -15.11
CA PRO A 523 34.80 -8.50 -16.53
C PRO A 523 34.04 -9.40 -17.52
N GLN A 524 32.86 -9.91 -17.14
CA GLN A 524 32.05 -10.75 -18.01
C GLN A 524 31.52 -9.92 -19.20
N SER A 525 31.27 -10.55 -20.35
CA SER A 525 30.63 -9.88 -21.49
C SER A 525 29.17 -9.54 -21.15
N LEU A 526 28.92 -8.31 -20.71
CA LEU A 526 27.61 -7.82 -20.29
C LEU A 526 26.92 -7.02 -21.40
N GLN A 527 25.61 -6.85 -21.25
CA GLN A 527 24.80 -5.89 -22.00
C GLN A 527 24.04 -5.01 -21.01
N LEU A 528 23.88 -3.74 -21.37
CA LEU A 528 23.11 -2.78 -20.57
C LEU A 528 21.74 -2.59 -21.20
N MET A 529 20.68 -3.06 -20.55
CA MET A 529 19.30 -2.84 -20.99
C MET A 529 18.73 -1.62 -20.27
N VAL A 530 18.54 -0.53 -21.00
CA VAL A 530 18.03 0.75 -20.47
C VAL A 530 16.53 0.85 -20.72
N SER A 531 15.76 1.22 -19.69
CA SER A 531 14.30 1.36 -19.75
C SER A 531 13.82 2.41 -18.74
N LEU A 532 12.56 2.82 -18.85
CA LEU A 532 11.87 3.56 -17.80
C LEU A 532 11.20 2.62 -16.80
N VAL A 533 10.91 3.14 -15.60
CA VAL A 533 10.07 2.52 -14.58
C VAL A 533 9.09 3.55 -14.03
N GLN A 534 7.83 3.18 -13.87
CA GLN A 534 6.93 3.92 -13.01
C GLN A 534 6.98 3.29 -11.62
N GLU A 535 7.45 4.07 -10.65
CA GLU A 535 7.69 3.61 -9.28
C GLU A 535 6.42 3.02 -8.64
N ALA A 536 6.58 1.86 -7.98
CA ALA A 536 5.49 1.07 -7.40
C ALA A 536 4.37 0.66 -8.39
N VAL A 537 4.63 0.68 -9.70
CA VAL A 537 3.69 0.23 -10.74
C VAL A 537 4.30 -0.87 -11.61
N ALA A 538 5.22 -0.53 -12.53
CA ALA A 538 5.87 -1.48 -13.43
C ALA A 538 7.06 -0.84 -14.16
N TRP A 539 7.98 -1.68 -14.64
CA TRP A 539 8.95 -1.28 -15.65
C TRP A 539 8.27 -1.20 -17.02
N PHE A 540 8.75 -0.28 -17.85
CA PHE A 540 8.21 -0.12 -19.20
C PHE A 540 8.49 -1.36 -20.04
N VAL A 541 9.72 -1.88 -20.00
CA VAL A 541 10.11 -3.10 -20.73
C VAL A 541 9.29 -4.34 -20.37
N ASP A 542 8.88 -4.48 -19.10
CA ASP A 542 8.09 -5.64 -18.66
C ASP A 542 6.64 -5.59 -19.19
N ARG A 543 6.17 -4.42 -19.63
CA ARG A 543 4.83 -4.20 -20.20
C ARG A 543 4.87 -4.04 -21.72
N ASN A 544 5.98 -3.56 -22.25
CA ASN A 544 6.22 -3.34 -23.65
C ASN A 544 7.71 -3.61 -23.95
N PRO A 545 8.06 -4.78 -24.52
CA PRO A 545 9.45 -5.13 -24.82
C PRO A 545 10.20 -4.12 -25.68
N ASP A 546 9.49 -3.37 -26.53
CA ASP A 546 10.08 -2.33 -27.40
C ASP A 546 10.40 -1.03 -26.65
N ALA A 547 10.02 -0.93 -25.37
CA ALA A 547 10.26 0.24 -24.54
C ALA A 547 11.64 0.25 -23.84
N ALA A 548 12.56 -0.60 -24.29
CA ALA A 548 13.93 -0.66 -23.82
C ALA A 548 14.94 -0.56 -24.95
N TYR A 549 16.15 -0.15 -24.59
CA TYR A 549 17.32 -0.15 -25.45
C TYR A 549 18.40 -1.06 -24.88
N ILE A 550 18.82 -2.06 -25.66
CA ILE A 550 19.92 -2.95 -25.28
C ILE A 550 21.21 -2.41 -25.90
N MET A 551 22.13 -1.99 -25.05
CA MET A 551 23.44 -1.51 -25.44
C MET A 551 24.48 -2.63 -25.30
N PRO A 552 25.26 -2.93 -26.35
CA PRO A 552 26.43 -3.78 -26.20
C PRO A 552 27.49 -3.07 -25.35
N VAL A 553 28.08 -3.79 -24.41
CA VAL A 553 29.11 -3.24 -23.52
C VAL A 553 30.44 -3.91 -23.81
N GLU A 554 31.41 -3.10 -24.24
CA GLU A 554 32.82 -3.49 -24.30
C GLU A 554 33.51 -2.92 -23.04
N LEU A 555 33.94 -3.83 -22.16
CA LEU A 555 34.72 -3.48 -20.97
C LEU A 555 36.18 -3.32 -21.39
N VAL A 556 36.82 -2.23 -20.94
CA VAL A 556 38.24 -1.90 -21.23
C VAL A 556 39.12 -2.09 -20.02
#